data_AF-T0Z8E4-F1
#
_entry.id   AF-T0Z8E4-F1
#
_cell.length_a   1.000
_cell.length_b   1.000
_cell.length_c   1.000
_cell.angle_alpha   90.00
_cell.angle_beta   90.00
_cell.angle_gamma   90.00
#
_symmetry.space_group_name_H-M   'P 1'
#
loop_
_entity.id
_entity.type
_entity.pdbx_description
1 polymer ?
#
loop_
_entity_poly.entity_id
_entity_poly.type
_entity_poly.pdbx_seq_one_letter_code
_entity_poly.pdbx_strand_id
1 'polypeptide(L)'
;DTYFGRDTLMSVRLLMPALTARAIDDALDSVLARLSPHGQVAHEELIGEEAVLENLKQGVRSARPSYTYLMIDENYMLAPDAAAWLLSPRGRARAAAYLAAPVGGPLHRRISRGAALVKNLVFVLESASAFAHRPEVAHLIGLKPGMSAGDWRDSNAGLGGGHYPYDVNAALVPAALEA
;
A
#
# COMPACT_ATOMS: atom_id res chain seq x y z
N ASP A 1 -4.35 18.74 -3.51
CA ASP A 1 -4.24 17.64 -2.54
C ASP A 1 -3.42 16.53 -3.15
N THR A 2 -2.30 16.19 -2.52
CA THR A 2 -1.38 15.12 -2.93
C THR A 2 -1.66 13.89 -2.07
N TYR A 3 -1.63 12.70 -2.66
CA TYR A 3 -1.85 11.44 -1.95
C TYR A 3 -0.52 10.82 -1.53
N PHE A 4 -0.46 10.28 -0.31
CA PHE A 4 0.63 9.46 0.22
C PHE A 4 0.07 8.21 0.89
N GLY A 5 0.40 7.02 0.37
CA GLY A 5 -0.25 5.76 0.76
C GLY A 5 0.06 5.35 2.18
N ARG A 6 1.35 5.24 2.51
CA ARG A 6 1.80 4.96 3.87
C ARG A 6 1.23 5.93 4.89
N ASP A 7 1.36 7.22 4.63
CA ASP A 7 0.95 8.28 5.56
C ASP A 7 -0.56 8.23 5.79
N THR A 8 -1.34 7.90 4.76
CA THR A 8 -2.78 7.65 4.87
C THR A 8 -3.08 6.45 5.77
N LEU A 9 -2.41 5.31 5.53
CA LEU A 9 -2.59 4.08 6.31
C LEU A 9 -2.18 4.29 7.78
N MET A 10 -0.99 4.82 8.02
CA MET A 10 -0.51 5.13 9.37
C MET A 10 -1.45 6.11 10.09
N SER A 11 -1.92 7.15 9.40
CA SER A 11 -2.85 8.13 9.99
C SER A 11 -4.21 7.51 10.33
N VAL A 12 -4.80 6.73 9.41
CA VAL A 12 -6.11 6.09 9.68
C VAL A 12 -5.98 5.08 10.81
N ARG A 13 -4.87 4.33 10.88
CA ARG A 13 -4.62 3.37 11.96
C ARG A 13 -4.55 4.04 13.33
N LEU A 14 -3.77 5.12 13.45
CA LEU A 14 -3.58 5.86 14.70
C LEU A 14 -4.84 6.60 15.15
N LEU A 15 -5.60 7.16 14.20
CA LEU A 15 -6.76 8.00 14.50
C LEU A 15 -8.10 7.25 14.44
N MET A 16 -8.12 5.97 14.06
CA MET A 16 -9.34 5.17 13.87
C MET A 16 -10.37 5.31 15.02
N PRO A 17 -9.99 5.33 16.31
CA PRO A 17 -10.94 5.50 17.40
C PRO A 17 -11.69 6.84 17.37
N ALA A 18 -11.06 7.90 16.86
CA ALA A 18 -11.60 9.25 16.80
C ALA A 18 -12.23 9.62 15.44
N LEU A 19 -11.83 8.94 14.36
CA LEU A 19 -12.37 9.19 13.02
C LEU A 19 -13.82 8.72 12.88
N THR A 20 -14.58 9.39 12.01
CA THR A 20 -15.90 8.90 11.59
C THR A 20 -15.77 7.67 10.70
N ALA A 21 -16.81 6.83 10.61
CA ALA A 21 -16.81 5.67 9.71
C ALA A 21 -16.53 6.06 8.25
N ARG A 22 -17.11 7.18 7.80
CA ARG A 22 -16.88 7.71 6.46
C ARG A 22 -15.43 8.12 6.24
N ALA A 23 -14.78 8.78 7.20
CA ALA A 23 -13.39 9.17 7.06
C ALA A 23 -12.44 7.94 6.95
N ILE A 24 -12.75 6.86 7.66
CA ILE A 24 -12.00 5.60 7.56
C ILE A 24 -12.23 4.95 6.19
N ASP A 25 -13.49 4.87 5.73
CA ASP A 25 -13.84 4.36 4.39
C ASP A 25 -13.15 5.16 3.28
N ASP A 26 -13.18 6.50 3.35
CA ASP A 26 -12.56 7.40 2.37
C ASP A 26 -11.03 7.25 2.34
N ALA A 27 -10.39 7.04 3.50
CA ALA A 27 -8.96 6.77 3.59
C ALA A 27 -8.58 5.45 2.90
N LEU A 28 -9.28 4.36 3.21
CA LEU A 28 -9.06 3.05 2.56
C LEU A 28 -9.38 3.12 1.06
N ASP A 29 -10.45 3.82 0.67
CA ASP A 29 -10.81 4.03 -0.74
C ASP A 29 -9.70 4.74 -1.51
N SER A 30 -9.05 5.73 -0.90
CA SER A 30 -7.96 6.47 -1.52
C SER A 30 -6.75 5.59 -1.87
N VAL A 31 -6.47 4.60 -1.02
CA VAL A 31 -5.39 3.61 -1.21
C VAL A 31 -5.81 2.55 -2.23
N LEU A 32 -7.00 1.97 -2.08
CA LEU A 32 -7.52 0.95 -3.00
C LEU A 32 -7.61 1.47 -4.45
N ALA A 33 -7.96 2.74 -4.62
CA ALA A 33 -8.01 3.42 -5.93
C ALA A 33 -6.66 3.51 -6.65
N ARG A 34 -5.56 3.38 -5.90
CA ARG A 34 -4.18 3.62 -6.36
C ARG A 34 -3.28 2.41 -6.23
N LEU A 35 -3.83 1.21 -6.00
CA LEU A 35 -3.04 0.00 -6.04
C LEU A 35 -2.42 -0.20 -7.43
N SER A 36 -1.25 -0.83 -7.50
CA SER A 36 -0.72 -1.29 -8.76
C SER A 36 -1.60 -2.42 -9.32
N PRO A 37 -1.47 -2.79 -10.61
CA PRO A 37 -2.14 -3.97 -11.16
C PRO A 37 -1.85 -5.26 -10.37
N HIS A 38 -0.68 -5.33 -9.73
CA HIS A 38 -0.19 -6.45 -8.91
C HIS A 38 -0.48 -6.30 -7.41
N GLY A 39 -1.26 -5.30 -6.99
CA GLY A 39 -1.67 -5.15 -5.58
C GLY A 39 -0.66 -4.42 -4.68
N GLN A 40 0.36 -3.80 -5.25
CA GLN A 40 1.24 -2.92 -4.46
C GLN A 40 0.50 -1.64 -4.07
N VAL A 41 0.74 -1.13 -2.87
CA VAL A 41 0.27 0.18 -2.42
C VAL A 41 1.15 1.25 -3.04
N ALA A 42 0.54 2.29 -3.61
CA ALA A 42 1.27 3.44 -4.14
C ALA A 42 1.83 4.29 -3.00
N HIS A 43 3.10 4.69 -3.13
CA HIS A 43 3.78 5.55 -2.18
C HIS A 43 3.24 6.98 -2.26
N GLU A 44 3.31 7.56 -3.46
CA GLU A 44 2.89 8.93 -3.74
C GLU A 44 2.17 9.01 -5.09
N GLU A 45 1.23 9.94 -5.20
CA GLU A 45 0.66 10.37 -6.48
C GLU A 45 1.41 11.61 -7.00
N LEU A 46 2.14 11.45 -8.10
CA LEU A 46 2.76 12.55 -8.81
C LEU A 46 1.69 13.32 -9.59
N ILE A 47 1.61 14.63 -9.35
CA ILE A 47 0.64 15.54 -10.00
C ILE A 47 1.34 16.79 -10.53
N GLY A 48 0.63 17.58 -11.33
CA GLY A 48 1.12 18.88 -11.81
C GLY A 48 2.38 18.74 -12.68
N GLU A 49 3.36 19.60 -12.45
CA GLU A 49 4.61 19.62 -13.22
C GLU A 49 5.44 18.35 -13.05
N GLU A 50 5.46 17.76 -11.85
CA GLU A 50 6.19 16.52 -11.61
C GLU A 50 5.63 15.37 -12.47
N ALA A 51 4.30 15.26 -12.56
CA ALA A 51 3.66 14.30 -13.45
C ALA A 51 4.03 14.54 -14.93
N VAL A 52 4.14 15.80 -15.35
CA VAL A 52 4.57 16.14 -16.72
C VAL A 52 6.00 15.69 -16.97
N LEU A 53 6.91 16.00 -16.05
CA LEU A 53 8.32 15.63 -16.17
C LEU A 53 8.51 14.12 -16.15
N GLU A 54 7.81 13.39 -15.28
CA GLU A 54 7.90 11.94 -15.19
C GLU A 54 7.33 11.27 -16.44
N ASN A 55 6.15 11.68 -16.93
CA ASN A 55 5.62 11.17 -18.20
C ASN A 55 6.59 11.44 -19.36
N LEU A 56 7.26 12.61 -19.37
CA LEU A 56 8.23 12.95 -20.41
C LEU A 56 9.48 12.06 -20.37
N LYS A 57 9.97 11.65 -19.19
CA LYS A 57 11.04 10.64 -19.07
C LYS A 57 10.66 9.31 -19.71
N GLN A 58 9.36 8.98 -19.70
CA GLN A 58 8.78 7.81 -20.38
C GLN A 58 8.40 8.07 -21.85
N GLY A 59 8.78 9.21 -22.42
CA GLY A 59 8.49 9.58 -23.81
C GLY A 59 7.05 10.04 -24.07
N VAL A 60 6.26 10.29 -23.03
CA VAL A 60 4.85 10.64 -23.12
C VAL A 60 4.64 12.11 -22.73
N ARG A 61 4.06 12.93 -23.63
CA ARG A 61 3.65 14.30 -23.29
C ARG A 61 2.27 14.28 -22.63
N SER A 62 2.21 14.18 -21.31
CA SER A 62 0.96 14.14 -20.56
C SER A 62 1.10 14.76 -19.17
N ALA A 63 0.02 15.37 -18.67
CA ALA A 63 -0.14 15.80 -17.28
C ALA A 63 -0.95 14.79 -16.45
N ARG A 64 -1.15 13.57 -16.96
CA ARG A 64 -1.87 12.52 -16.23
C ARG A 64 -1.08 12.15 -14.98
N PRO A 65 -1.74 12.09 -13.81
CA PRO A 65 -1.08 11.63 -12.60
C PRO A 65 -0.46 10.24 -12.79
N SER A 66 0.68 10.03 -12.14
CA SER A 66 1.34 8.73 -12.04
C SER A 66 1.56 8.39 -10.57
N TYR A 67 1.83 7.12 -10.29
CA TYR A 67 1.98 6.62 -8.93
C TYR A 67 3.35 5.95 -8.78
N THR A 68 4.03 6.23 -7.68
CA THR A 68 5.30 5.58 -7.35
C THR A 68 5.03 4.36 -6.46
N TYR A 69 5.90 3.36 -6.55
CA TYR A 69 5.77 2.10 -5.80
C TYR A 69 7.14 1.65 -5.27
N LEU A 70 8.00 2.61 -4.95
CA LEU A 70 9.37 2.34 -4.50
C LEU A 70 9.37 1.78 -3.08
N MET A 71 8.54 2.37 -2.21
CA MET A 71 8.50 2.01 -0.80
C MET A 71 7.78 0.67 -0.60
N ILE A 72 8.36 -0.20 0.22
CA ILE A 72 7.91 -1.58 0.35
C ILE A 72 7.04 -1.81 1.60
N ASP A 73 7.24 -1.03 2.66
CA ASP A 73 6.52 -1.06 3.94
C ASP A 73 5.00 -0.95 3.79
N GLU A 74 4.56 0.04 3.02
CA GLU A 74 3.14 0.34 2.79
C GLU A 74 2.35 -0.82 2.17
N ASN A 75 2.99 -1.74 1.46
CA ASN A 75 2.34 -2.93 0.90
C ASN A 75 1.77 -3.85 1.99
N TYR A 76 2.31 -3.77 3.21
CA TYR A 76 1.99 -4.62 4.35
C TYR A 76 1.16 -3.89 5.42
N MET A 77 0.81 -2.61 5.20
CA MET A 77 -0.03 -1.83 6.12
C MET A 77 -1.52 -1.91 5.77
N LEU A 78 -1.88 -2.16 4.51
CA LEU A 78 -3.28 -2.15 4.07
C LEU A 78 -4.11 -3.27 4.71
N ALA A 79 -3.59 -4.50 4.73
CA ALA A 79 -4.28 -5.65 5.31
C ALA A 79 -4.65 -5.44 6.80
N PRO A 80 -3.70 -5.10 7.71
CA PRO A 80 -4.02 -4.91 9.12
C PRO A 80 -4.97 -3.74 9.36
N ASP A 81 -4.88 -2.66 8.58
CA ASP A 81 -5.79 -1.52 8.71
C ASP A 81 -7.21 -1.85 8.23
N ALA A 82 -7.32 -2.57 7.10
CA ALA A 82 -8.60 -3.04 6.59
C ALA A 82 -9.25 -4.03 7.57
N ALA A 83 -8.50 -4.98 8.12
CA ALA A 83 -9.00 -5.93 9.13
C ALA A 83 -9.44 -5.19 10.41
N ALA A 84 -8.61 -4.27 10.91
CA ALA A 84 -8.93 -3.48 12.10
C ALA A 84 -10.24 -2.69 11.94
N TRP A 85 -10.54 -2.19 10.73
CA TRP A 85 -11.79 -1.49 10.48
C TRP A 85 -12.96 -2.46 10.23
N LEU A 86 -12.84 -3.31 9.22
CA LEU A 86 -13.94 -4.11 8.67
C LEU A 86 -14.40 -5.22 9.62
N LEU A 87 -13.53 -5.67 10.53
CA LEU A 87 -13.86 -6.65 11.57
C LEU A 87 -14.28 -6.00 12.89
N SER A 88 -14.11 -4.68 13.05
CA SER A 88 -14.51 -3.96 14.27
C SER A 88 -16.03 -3.94 14.45
N PRO A 89 -16.55 -3.78 15.68
CA PRO A 89 -17.98 -3.59 15.91
C PRO A 89 -18.58 -2.41 15.12
N ARG A 90 -17.78 -1.36 14.89
CA ARG A 90 -18.19 -0.15 14.15
C ARG A 90 -18.27 -0.37 12.63
N GLY A 91 -17.39 -1.20 12.07
CA GLY A 91 -17.30 -1.44 10.63
C GLY A 91 -18.02 -2.70 10.15
N ARG A 92 -18.16 -3.73 11.00
CA ARG A 92 -18.63 -5.07 10.62
C ARG A 92 -19.99 -5.10 9.95
N ALA A 93 -20.94 -4.30 10.42
CA ALA A 93 -22.28 -4.21 9.82
C ALA A 93 -22.26 -3.63 8.39
N ARG A 94 -21.21 -2.88 8.02
CA ARG A 94 -21.05 -2.24 6.71
C ARG A 94 -20.09 -2.98 5.79
N ALA A 95 -19.26 -3.86 6.32
CA ALA A 95 -18.13 -4.46 5.61
C ALA A 95 -18.51 -5.13 4.29
N ALA A 96 -19.59 -5.91 4.26
CA ALA A 96 -20.03 -6.59 3.04
C ALA A 96 -20.41 -5.60 1.92
N ALA A 97 -21.18 -4.57 2.26
CA ALA A 97 -21.57 -3.53 1.31
C ALA A 97 -20.37 -2.68 0.87
N TYR A 98 -19.46 -2.36 1.79
CA TYR A 98 -18.22 -1.66 1.48
C TYR A 98 -17.37 -2.47 0.48
N LEU A 99 -17.10 -3.74 0.76
CA LEU A 99 -16.26 -4.60 -0.10
C LEU A 99 -16.90 -4.85 -1.48
N ALA A 100 -18.22 -4.91 -1.58
CA ALA A 100 -18.94 -5.10 -2.84
C ALA A 100 -18.96 -3.84 -3.73
N ALA A 101 -18.79 -2.65 -3.15
CA ALA A 101 -18.80 -1.40 -3.89
C ALA A 101 -17.62 -1.30 -4.88
N PRO A 102 -17.79 -0.60 -6.01
CA PRO A 102 -16.70 -0.40 -6.97
C PRO A 102 -15.58 0.46 -6.39
N VAL A 103 -14.34 0.17 -6.80
CA VAL A 103 -13.20 1.04 -6.55
C VAL A 103 -13.31 2.29 -7.43
N GLY A 104 -13.07 3.46 -6.84
CA GLY A 104 -12.96 4.73 -7.56
C GLY A 104 -11.59 4.90 -8.23
N GLY A 105 -11.45 5.88 -9.13
CA GLY A 105 -10.15 6.27 -9.69
C GLY A 105 -9.84 5.74 -11.10
N PRO A 106 -8.71 6.17 -11.69
CA PRO A 106 -8.44 6.01 -13.12
C PRO A 106 -7.97 4.60 -13.52
N LEU A 107 -7.30 3.87 -12.62
CA LEU A 107 -6.61 2.60 -12.92
C LEU A 107 -7.48 1.35 -12.75
N HIS A 108 -8.46 1.37 -11.85
CA HIS A 108 -9.25 0.17 -11.47
C HIS A 108 -10.70 0.24 -11.93
N ARG A 109 -10.97 0.86 -13.08
CA ARG A 109 -12.31 0.94 -13.65
C ARG A 109 -12.83 -0.49 -13.87
N ARG A 110 -13.74 -0.93 -12.98
CA ARG A 110 -14.51 -2.20 -12.99
C ARG A 110 -14.04 -3.33 -12.06
N ILE A 111 -13.38 -3.06 -10.93
CA ILE A 111 -13.29 -4.05 -9.83
C ILE A 111 -13.93 -3.52 -8.55
N SER A 112 -14.38 -4.44 -7.69
CA SER A 112 -14.87 -4.10 -6.34
C SER A 112 -13.72 -3.81 -5.39
N ARG A 113 -14.00 -3.09 -4.29
CA ARG A 113 -13.04 -2.81 -3.22
C ARG A 113 -12.48 -4.09 -2.63
N GLY A 114 -13.33 -5.11 -2.46
CA GLY A 114 -12.90 -6.44 -2.03
C GLY A 114 -11.96 -7.11 -3.02
N ALA A 115 -12.22 -7.02 -4.32
CA ALA A 115 -11.31 -7.57 -5.33
C ALA A 115 -9.96 -6.84 -5.35
N ALA A 116 -9.94 -5.52 -5.14
CA ALA A 116 -8.70 -4.76 -5.00
C ALA A 116 -7.92 -5.14 -3.73
N LEU A 117 -8.61 -5.29 -2.59
CA LEU A 117 -8.00 -5.77 -1.36
C LEU A 117 -7.38 -7.17 -1.55
N VAL A 118 -8.09 -8.09 -2.19
CA VAL A 118 -7.58 -9.43 -2.51
C VAL A 118 -6.29 -9.38 -3.34
N LYS A 119 -6.15 -8.45 -4.30
CA LYS A 119 -4.90 -8.30 -5.04
C LYS A 119 -3.72 -7.97 -4.12
N ASN A 120 -3.92 -7.09 -3.14
CA ASN A 120 -2.88 -6.79 -2.15
C ASN A 120 -2.61 -7.99 -1.24
N LEU A 121 -3.63 -8.73 -0.79
CA LEU A 121 -3.43 -9.94 0.01
C LEU A 121 -2.65 -11.02 -0.75
N VAL A 122 -2.94 -11.20 -2.04
CA VAL A 122 -2.17 -12.11 -2.92
C VAL A 122 -0.72 -11.63 -3.03
N PHE A 123 -0.47 -10.33 -3.21
CA PHE A 123 0.88 -9.77 -3.23
C PHE A 123 1.64 -10.08 -1.92
N VAL A 124 1.01 -9.90 -0.76
CA VAL A 124 1.60 -10.19 0.55
C VAL A 124 1.98 -11.67 0.68
N LEU A 125 1.08 -12.58 0.28
CA LEU A 125 1.33 -14.03 0.33
C LEU A 125 2.46 -14.43 -0.62
N GLU A 126 2.45 -13.92 -1.85
CA GLU A 126 3.46 -14.22 -2.85
C GLU A 126 4.84 -13.70 -2.42
N SER A 127 4.93 -12.47 -1.89
CA SER A 127 6.20 -11.87 -1.48
C SER A 127 6.81 -12.55 -0.25
N ALA A 128 5.98 -13.05 0.67
CA ALA A 128 6.44 -13.76 1.87
C ALA A 128 6.76 -15.26 1.61
N SER A 129 6.33 -15.80 0.46
CA SER A 129 6.39 -17.24 0.20
C SER A 129 7.80 -17.82 0.28
N ALA A 130 8.81 -17.14 -0.25
CA ALA A 130 10.18 -17.65 -0.27
C ALA A 130 10.72 -17.88 1.16
N PHE A 131 10.48 -16.93 2.07
CA PHE A 131 10.88 -17.04 3.46
C PHE A 131 10.09 -18.13 4.20
N ALA A 132 8.79 -18.24 3.94
CA ALA A 132 7.95 -19.27 4.55
C ALA A 132 8.42 -20.70 4.19
N HIS A 133 8.88 -20.91 2.96
CA HIS A 133 9.43 -22.21 2.54
C HIS A 133 10.85 -22.44 3.06
N ARG A 134 11.69 -21.40 3.08
CA ARG A 134 13.09 -21.47 3.54
C ARG A 134 13.44 -20.19 4.32
N PRO A 135 13.42 -20.23 5.66
CA PRO A 135 13.60 -19.05 6.50
C PRO A 135 15.09 -18.65 6.61
N GLU A 136 15.63 -18.14 5.50
CA GLU A 136 17.02 -17.70 5.36
C GLU A 136 17.06 -16.21 5.03
N VAL A 137 18.15 -15.51 5.39
CA VAL A 137 18.33 -14.07 5.12
C VAL A 137 18.14 -13.74 3.64
N ALA A 138 18.59 -14.62 2.74
CA ALA A 138 18.45 -14.43 1.29
C ALA A 138 16.99 -14.43 0.80
N HIS A 139 16.04 -14.93 1.59
CA HIS A 139 14.61 -14.96 1.26
C HIS A 139 13.79 -13.91 2.02
N LEU A 140 14.44 -13.05 2.82
CA LEU A 140 13.77 -11.88 3.39
C LEU A 140 13.33 -10.92 2.28
N ILE A 141 12.29 -10.14 2.56
CA ILE A 141 11.82 -9.08 1.68
C ILE A 141 12.80 -7.91 1.78
N GLY A 142 13.50 -7.65 0.67
CA GLY A 142 14.48 -6.57 0.56
C GLY A 142 13.99 -5.37 -0.22
N LEU A 143 14.80 -4.31 -0.23
CA LEU A 143 14.60 -3.17 -1.12
C LEU A 143 14.58 -3.60 -2.60
N LYS A 144 13.98 -2.78 -3.46
CA LYS A 144 13.96 -3.07 -4.90
C LYS A 144 15.38 -3.13 -5.49
N PRO A 145 15.63 -3.95 -6.53
CA PRO A 145 16.96 -4.10 -7.12
C PRO A 145 17.60 -2.76 -7.50
N GLY A 146 18.84 -2.55 -7.08
CA GLY A 146 19.60 -1.32 -7.35
C GLY A 146 19.22 -0.11 -6.51
N MET A 147 18.25 -0.23 -5.60
CA MET A 147 17.78 0.87 -4.76
C MET A 147 18.44 0.85 -3.37
N SER A 148 18.83 2.02 -2.90
CA SER A 148 19.30 2.27 -1.52
C SER A 148 18.25 2.92 -0.61
N ALA A 149 17.09 3.23 -1.17
CA ALA A 149 15.90 3.73 -0.46
C ALA A 149 14.69 2.90 -0.89
N GLY A 150 13.65 2.85 -0.05
CA GLY A 150 12.48 2.02 -0.30
C GLY A 150 11.79 1.50 0.96
N ASP A 151 12.14 2.03 2.13
CA ASP A 151 11.51 1.69 3.40
C ASP A 151 11.61 2.85 4.39
N TRP A 152 10.53 3.12 5.13
CA TRP A 152 10.41 4.17 6.14
C TRP A 152 10.84 5.57 5.68
N ARG A 153 12.14 5.90 5.72
CA ARG A 153 12.63 7.18 5.21
C ARG A 153 12.88 7.06 3.71
N ASP A 154 12.27 7.93 2.92
CA ASP A 154 12.63 8.08 1.50
C ASP A 154 14.02 8.74 1.38
N SER A 155 15.05 7.94 1.71
CA SER A 155 16.44 8.37 1.82
C SER A 155 17.38 7.19 1.72
N ASN A 156 18.49 7.37 1.01
CA ASN A 156 19.55 6.36 0.85
C ASN A 156 20.21 5.93 2.17
N ALA A 157 20.09 6.74 3.22
CA ALA A 157 20.60 6.44 4.55
C ALA A 157 19.53 5.89 5.51
N GLY A 158 18.28 5.70 5.05
CA GLY A 158 17.15 5.29 5.88
C GLY A 158 17.38 3.99 6.64
N LEU A 159 18.03 3.02 6.00
CA LEU A 159 18.39 1.73 6.59
C LEU A 159 19.86 1.63 7.05
N GLY A 160 20.59 2.74 7.10
CA GLY A 160 22.02 2.71 7.45
C GLY A 160 22.88 1.85 6.51
N GLY A 161 22.49 1.73 5.23
CA GLY A 161 23.16 0.88 4.23
C GLY A 161 22.68 -0.57 4.18
N GLY A 162 21.70 -0.95 5.01
CA GLY A 162 21.04 -2.26 4.96
C GLY A 162 20.13 -2.43 3.74
N HIS A 163 19.85 -3.69 3.40
CA HIS A 163 18.96 -4.06 2.29
C HIS A 163 17.63 -4.68 2.72
N TYR A 164 17.59 -5.33 3.89
CA TYR A 164 16.41 -6.01 4.42
C TYR A 164 15.86 -5.23 5.61
N PRO A 165 14.72 -4.54 5.48
CA PRO A 165 14.16 -3.75 6.58
C PRO A 165 13.62 -4.64 7.69
N TYR A 166 13.93 -4.28 8.94
CA TYR A 166 13.52 -5.05 10.11
C TYR A 166 12.00 -4.95 10.35
N ASP A 167 11.45 -3.75 10.27
CA ASP A 167 10.03 -3.48 10.44
C ASP A 167 9.17 -4.25 9.42
N VAL A 168 9.58 -4.29 8.15
CA VAL A 168 8.91 -5.09 7.12
C VAL A 168 8.92 -6.56 7.48
N ASN A 169 10.09 -7.14 7.72
CA ASN A 169 10.24 -8.59 7.84
C ASN A 169 9.80 -9.15 9.20
N ALA A 170 9.93 -8.38 10.27
CA ALA A 170 9.66 -8.83 11.63
C ALA A 170 8.33 -8.33 12.21
N ALA A 171 7.74 -7.27 11.65
CA ALA A 171 6.49 -6.70 12.17
C ALA A 171 5.37 -6.62 11.12
N LEU A 172 5.60 -5.94 10.00
CA LEU A 172 4.54 -5.64 9.04
C LEU A 172 4.08 -6.88 8.26
N VAL A 173 5.01 -7.70 7.76
CA VAL A 173 4.66 -8.94 7.05
C VAL A 173 3.90 -9.91 7.96
N PRO A 174 4.35 -10.24 9.18
CA PRO A 174 3.56 -11.04 10.11
C PRO A 174 2.16 -10.47 10.37
N ALA A 175 2.04 -9.16 10.62
CA ALA A 175 0.76 -8.51 10.86
C ALA A 175 -0.18 -8.57 9.64
N ALA A 176 0.37 -8.44 8.43
CA ALA A 176 -0.39 -8.55 7.19
C ALA A 176 -0.85 -9.97 6.89
N LEU A 177 -0.08 -10.99 7.29
CA LEU A 177 -0.45 -12.40 7.14
C LEU A 177 -1.51 -12.85 8.16
N GLU A 178 -1.54 -12.24 9.34
CA GLU A 178 -2.53 -12.52 10.39
C GLU A 178 -3.91 -11.90 10.12
N ALA A 179 -3.94 -10.75 9.44
CA ALA A 179 -5.12 -9.92 9.17
C ALA A 179 -6.17 -10.60 8.27
#